data_AF-A0A397UQZ2-F1
#
_entry.id   AF-A0A397UQZ2-F1
#
_cell.length_a   1.000
_cell.length_b   1.000
_cell.length_c   1.000
_cell.angle_alpha   90.00
_cell.angle_beta   90.00
_cell.angle_gamma   90.00
#
_symmetry.space_group_name_H-M   'P 1'
#
loop_
_entity.id
_entity.type
_entity.pdbx_description
1 polymer ?
#
loop_
_entity_poly.entity_id
_entity_poly.type
_entity_poly.pdbx_seq_one_letter_code
_entity_poly.pdbx_strand_id
1 'polypeptide(L)'
;MVEMTTGQRSFNNYKFDIDLAVMICNGLRPKFAPGTPDCYVELANQCINSDPDKRTNVNEIINKLDEWLYIIESDIENESGIENKSEIEYESNIKSASDIKNESIVENEGENGIRKQFLENDEISKTLPMITEKLKDIYTSKPYNISEISAKFSKTA
;
A
#
# COMPACT_ATOMS: atom_id res chain seq x y z
N MET A 1 -1.67 -1.11 4.10
CA MET A 1 -1.75 -1.25 2.63
C MET A 1 -2.88 -2.17 2.20
N VAL A 2 -2.87 -3.48 2.50
CA VAL A 2 -3.98 -4.38 2.09
C VAL A 2 -5.35 -3.94 2.61
N GLU A 3 -5.43 -3.45 3.84
CA GLU A 3 -6.69 -2.98 4.44
C GLU A 3 -7.33 -1.84 3.63
N MET A 4 -6.51 -0.98 2.99
CA MET A 4 -7.01 0.10 2.14
C MET A 4 -7.67 -0.44 0.87
N THR A 5 -7.13 -1.53 0.33
CA THR A 5 -7.65 -2.16 -0.90
C THR A 5 -8.91 -2.98 -0.66
N THR A 6 -8.98 -3.64 0.50
CA THR A 6 -10.05 -4.57 0.82
C THR A 6 -11.16 -3.94 1.64
N GLY A 7 -10.91 -2.79 2.29
CA GLY A 7 -11.83 -2.22 3.28
C GLY A 7 -12.07 -3.14 4.48
N GLN A 8 -11.23 -4.16 4.67
CA GLN A 8 -11.36 -5.19 5.70
C GLN A 8 -10.07 -5.27 6.52
N ARG A 9 -10.22 -5.71 7.77
CA ARG A 9 -9.06 -6.05 8.59
C ARG A 9 -8.20 -7.11 7.91
N SER A 10 -6.89 -6.94 7.98
CA SER A 10 -5.94 -7.96 7.51
C SER A 10 -6.20 -9.28 8.22
N PHE A 11 -6.25 -10.39 7.47
CA PHE A 11 -6.55 -11.72 8.02
C PHE A 11 -7.91 -11.82 8.74
N ASN A 12 -8.93 -11.07 8.33
CA ASN A 12 -10.28 -11.14 8.91
C ASN A 12 -10.89 -12.56 8.97
N ASN A 13 -10.52 -13.42 8.03
CA ASN A 13 -10.98 -14.82 7.95
C ASN A 13 -10.21 -15.75 8.89
N TYR A 14 -9.22 -15.22 9.63
CA TYR A 14 -8.42 -15.98 10.59
C TYR A 14 -8.75 -15.56 12.01
N LYS A 15 -8.66 -16.53 12.92
CA LYS A 15 -8.65 -16.26 14.34
C LYS A 15 -7.30 -15.63 14.72
N PHE A 16 -7.35 -14.51 15.44
CA PHE A 16 -6.15 -13.84 15.95
C PHE A 16 -5.59 -14.57 17.17
N ASP A 17 -4.85 -15.65 16.92
CA ASP A 17 -4.17 -16.46 17.92
C ASP A 17 -2.75 -16.86 17.47
N ILE A 18 -2.11 -17.73 18.26
CA ILE A 18 -0.72 -18.16 18.05
C ILE A 18 -0.56 -18.93 16.75
N ASP A 19 -1.59 -19.65 16.30
CA ASP A 19 -1.50 -20.41 15.05
C ASP A 19 -1.43 -19.46 13.85
N LEU A 20 -2.16 -18.34 13.88
CA LEU A 20 -2.01 -17.27 12.88
C LEU A 20 -0.59 -16.68 12.87
N ALA A 21 0.00 -16.42 14.04
CA ALA A 21 1.37 -15.92 14.12
C ALA A 21 2.37 -16.89 13.48
N VAL A 22 2.24 -18.19 13.76
CA VAL A 22 3.08 -19.24 13.16
C VAL A 22 2.89 -19.31 11.64
N MET A 23 1.64 -19.23 11.14
CA MET A 23 1.38 -19.19 9.70
C MET A 23 2.04 -17.98 9.02
N ILE A 24 2.02 -16.80 9.65
CA ILE A 24 2.69 -15.59 9.13
C ILE A 24 4.21 -15.78 9.10
N CYS A 25 4.80 -16.36 10.14
CA CYS A 25 6.22 -16.72 10.16
C CYS A 25 6.58 -17.72 9.05
N ASN A 26 5.67 -18.64 8.71
CA ASN A 26 5.80 -19.58 7.60
C ASN A 26 5.51 -18.98 6.21
N GLY A 27 5.33 -17.66 6.12
CA GLY A 27 5.17 -16.96 4.85
C GLY A 27 3.72 -16.71 4.43
N LEU A 28 2.72 -16.97 5.27
CA LEU A 28 1.35 -16.52 5.01
C LEU A 28 1.34 -14.98 4.89
N ARG A 29 0.81 -14.46 3.79
CA ARG A 29 0.66 -13.03 3.53
C ARG A 29 -0.79 -12.67 3.22
N PRO A 30 -1.22 -11.45 3.55
CA PRO A 30 -2.56 -10.97 3.23
C PRO A 30 -2.77 -10.90 1.71
N LYS A 31 -4.02 -11.04 1.27
CA LYS A 31 -4.40 -10.98 -0.15
C LYS A 31 -5.01 -9.61 -0.47
N PHE A 32 -4.67 -9.07 -1.63
CA PHE A 32 -5.22 -7.82 -2.14
C PHE A 32 -6.61 -8.01 -2.73
N ALA A 33 -7.40 -6.93 -2.79
CA ALA A 33 -8.70 -6.95 -3.45
C ALA A 33 -8.55 -7.11 -4.97
N PRO A 34 -9.53 -7.74 -5.65
CA PRO A 34 -9.59 -7.74 -7.11
C PRO A 34 -9.56 -6.32 -7.66
N GLY A 35 -8.79 -6.08 -8.72
CA GLY A 35 -8.65 -4.77 -9.33
C GLY A 35 -7.58 -3.87 -8.71
N THR A 36 -6.99 -4.26 -7.56
CA THR A 36 -5.89 -3.49 -6.96
C THR A 36 -4.77 -3.26 -7.99
N PRO A 37 -4.29 -2.01 -8.20
CA PRO A 37 -3.22 -1.70 -9.16
C PRO A 37 -1.97 -2.55 -8.91
N ASP A 38 -1.38 -3.10 -9.98
CA ASP A 38 -0.19 -3.96 -9.89
C ASP A 38 0.99 -3.21 -9.28
N CYS A 39 1.16 -1.93 -9.62
CA CYS A 39 2.20 -1.07 -9.02
C CYS A 39 2.05 -0.96 -7.49
N TYR A 40 0.81 -0.90 -6.99
CA TYR A 40 0.52 -0.88 -5.56
C TYR A 40 0.77 -2.24 -4.91
N VAL A 41 0.35 -3.33 -5.56
CA VAL A 41 0.61 -4.71 -5.10
C VAL A 41 2.11 -4.96 -4.98
N GLU A 42 2.91 -4.51 -5.95
CA GLU A 42 4.35 -4.65 -5.93
C GLU A 42 4.97 -3.92 -4.72
N LEU A 43 4.64 -2.62 -4.54
CA LEU A 43 5.12 -1.84 -3.40
C LEU A 43 4.72 -2.47 -2.06
N ALA A 44 3.46 -2.91 -1.96
CA ALA A 44 2.95 -3.53 -0.75
C ALA A 44 3.63 -4.86 -0.42
N ASN A 45 3.92 -5.68 -1.44
CA ASN A 45 4.69 -6.92 -1.27
C ASN A 45 6.13 -6.66 -0.82
N GLN A 46 6.78 -5.62 -1.33
CA GLN A 46 8.11 -5.22 -0.86
C GLN A 46 8.07 -4.84 0.63
N CYS A 47 7.04 -4.11 1.08
CA CYS A 47 6.91 -3.71 2.48
C CYS A 47 6.66 -4.87 3.46
N ILE A 48 5.98 -5.93 3.03
CA ILE A 48 5.66 -7.11 3.86
C ILE A 48 6.59 -8.30 3.60
N ASN A 49 7.77 -8.06 3.00
CA ASN A 49 8.73 -9.10 2.71
C ASN A 49 9.13 -9.86 4.00
N SER A 50 9.23 -11.19 3.89
CA SER A 50 9.69 -12.06 4.98
C SER A 50 11.10 -11.73 5.41
N ASP A 51 11.94 -11.38 4.43
CA ASP A 51 13.31 -10.95 4.62
C ASP A 51 13.32 -9.45 4.98
N PRO A 52 13.71 -9.08 6.21
CA PRO A 52 13.73 -7.68 6.63
C PRO A 52 14.62 -6.79 5.76
N ASP A 53 15.71 -7.34 5.23
CA ASP A 53 16.68 -6.59 4.42
C ASP A 53 16.14 -6.28 3.01
N LYS A 54 15.09 -6.98 2.57
CA LYS A 54 14.40 -6.75 1.30
C LYS A 54 13.18 -5.83 1.45
N ARG A 55 12.91 -5.30 2.64
CA ARG A 55 11.82 -4.35 2.84
C ARG A 55 12.22 -2.97 2.35
N THR A 56 11.35 -2.37 1.55
CA THR A 56 11.51 -1.00 1.04
C THR A 56 11.62 0.00 2.19
N ASN A 57 12.50 0.98 2.03
CA ASN A 57 12.68 2.06 3.00
C ASN A 57 11.49 3.04 2.95
N VAL A 58 11.15 3.66 4.09
CA VAL A 58 10.08 4.66 4.18
C VAL A 58 10.24 5.79 3.16
N ASN A 59 11.47 6.26 2.91
CA ASN A 59 11.72 7.31 1.92
C ASN A 59 11.40 6.84 0.48
N GLU A 60 11.70 5.59 0.15
CA GLU A 60 11.37 5.02 -1.16
C GLU A 60 9.87 4.82 -1.33
N ILE A 61 9.16 4.46 -0.24
CA ILE A 61 7.70 4.37 -0.22
C ILE A 61 7.09 5.75 -0.50
N ILE A 62 7.55 6.79 0.22
CA ILE A 62 7.06 8.17 0.06
C ILE A 62 7.30 8.63 -1.38
N ASN A 63 8.52 8.49 -1.89
CA ASN A 63 8.86 8.90 -3.25
C ASN A 63 7.97 8.24 -4.30
N LYS A 64 7.68 6.92 -4.17
CA LYS A 64 6.78 6.21 -5.08
C LYS A 64 5.33 6.72 -5.00
N LEU A 65 4.84 7.00 -3.79
CA LEU A 65 3.49 7.52 -3.60
C LEU A 65 3.36 8.94 -4.18
N ASP A 66 4.35 9.79 -3.96
CA ASP A 66 4.40 11.16 -4.51
C ASP A 66 4.48 11.13 -6.05
N GLU A 67 5.28 10.24 -6.62
CA GLU A 67 5.36 10.02 -8.07
C GLU A 67 4.00 9.62 -8.65
N TRP A 68 3.32 8.64 -8.04
CA TRP A 68 1.99 8.23 -8.50
C TRP A 68 0.96 9.33 -8.36
N LEU A 69 1.00 10.10 -7.27
CA LEU A 69 0.11 11.24 -7.07
C LEU A 69 0.32 12.28 -8.17
N TYR A 70 1.58 12.63 -8.45
CA TYR A 70 1.94 13.56 -9.52
C TYR A 70 1.43 13.09 -10.89
N ILE A 71 1.64 11.81 -11.25
CA ILE A 71 1.16 11.23 -12.52
C ILE A 71 -0.37 11.29 -12.63
N ILE A 72 -1.09 11.11 -11.53
CA ILE A 72 -2.56 11.14 -11.53
C ILE A 72 -3.07 12.59 -11.62
N GLU A 73 -2.42 13.53 -10.93
CA GLU A 73 -2.81 14.94 -10.86
C GLU A 73 -2.41 15.75 -12.10
N SER A 74 -1.27 15.44 -12.74
CA SER A 74 -0.74 16.18 -13.89
C SER A 74 -1.70 16.23 -15.08
N ASP A 75 -2.64 15.29 -15.17
CA ASP A 75 -3.67 15.29 -16.20
C ASP A 75 -4.97 16.01 -15.81
N ILE A 76 -5.22 16.25 -14.52
CA ILE A 76 -6.36 17.07 -14.06
C ILE A 76 -6.16 18.52 -14.51
N GLU A 77 -4.93 19.02 -14.48
CA GLU A 77 -4.57 20.37 -14.93
C GLU A 77 -4.62 20.54 -16.45
N ASN A 78 -4.39 19.45 -17.20
CA ASN A 78 -4.52 19.45 -18.66
C ASN A 78 -5.98 19.37 -19.15
N GLU A 79 -6.89 18.79 -18.34
CA GLU A 79 -8.30 18.62 -18.71
C GLU A 79 -9.24 19.64 -18.03
N SER A 80 -8.81 20.27 -16.94
CA SER A 80 -9.53 21.35 -16.26
C SER A 80 -8.55 22.39 -15.72
N GLY A 81 -8.61 23.62 -16.23
CA GLY A 81 -7.86 24.76 -15.69
C GLY A 81 -8.39 25.20 -14.32
N ILE A 82 -8.28 24.33 -13.31
CA ILE A 82 -8.70 24.59 -11.93
C ILE A 82 -7.52 24.26 -11.01
N GLU A 83 -6.82 25.30 -10.59
CA GLU A 83 -5.84 25.27 -9.51
C GLU A 83 -6.54 24.83 -8.20
N ASN A 84 -6.32 23.59 -7.77
CA ASN A 84 -6.60 23.16 -6.41
C ASN A 84 -5.29 22.72 -5.75
N LYS A 85 -4.52 23.71 -5.28
CA LYS A 85 -3.37 23.50 -4.41
C LYS A 85 -3.87 23.02 -3.04
N SER A 86 -4.07 21.72 -2.84
CA SER A 86 -4.18 21.18 -1.49
C SER A 86 -2.79 21.04 -0.89
N GLU A 87 -2.36 22.06 -0.15
CA GLU A 87 -1.19 22.00 0.72
C GLU A 87 -1.38 20.88 1.76
N ILE A 88 -0.70 19.75 1.55
CA ILE A 88 -0.33 18.84 2.64
C ILE A 88 1.16 19.11 2.90
N GLU A 89 1.41 20.02 3.84
CA GLU A 89 2.76 20.34 4.29
C GLU A 89 3.27 19.20 5.19
N TYR A 90 4.00 18.26 4.61
CA TYR A 90 4.92 17.41 5.36
C TYR A 90 6.30 18.06 5.30
N GLU A 91 6.71 18.76 6.36
CA GLU A 91 8.09 19.20 6.55
C GLU A 91 9.01 17.98 6.67
N SER A 92 9.46 17.47 5.52
CA SER A 92 10.69 16.70 5.44
C SER A 92 11.82 17.72 5.21
N ASN A 93 12.88 17.64 6.03
CA ASN A 93 14.09 18.42 5.81
C ASN A 93 14.76 17.97 4.50
N ILE A 94 14.26 18.46 3.36
CA ILE A 94 14.86 18.28 2.05
C ILE A 94 16.01 19.28 1.95
N LYS A 95 17.24 18.79 1.81
CA LYS A 95 18.36 19.60 1.31
C LYS A 95 17.92 20.17 -0.03
N SER A 96 17.84 21.50 -0.12
CA SER A 96 17.32 22.28 -1.26
C SER A 96 17.60 21.63 -2.62
N ALA A 97 16.55 21.09 -3.25
CA ALA A 97 16.54 20.74 -4.65
C ALA A 97 16.25 22.00 -5.47
N SER A 98 17.20 22.93 -5.53
CA SER A 98 17.09 24.15 -6.32
C SER A 98 17.50 23.98 -7.78
N ASP A 99 17.58 22.76 -8.30
CA ASP A 99 18.03 22.50 -9.67
C ASP A 99 17.18 21.42 -10.37
N ILE A 100 15.88 21.67 -10.54
CA ILE A 100 15.11 21.02 -11.61
C ILE A 100 14.86 22.09 -12.66
N LYS A 101 15.70 22.09 -13.69
CA LYS A 101 15.46 22.81 -14.93
C LYS A 101 14.23 22.18 -15.57
N ASN A 102 13.28 23.02 -15.98
CA ASN A 102 12.19 22.65 -16.88
C ASN A 102 12.77 21.95 -18.11
N GLU A 103 12.68 20.62 -18.13
CA GLU A 103 12.99 19.80 -19.30
C GLU A 103 11.66 19.24 -19.81
N SER A 104 11.49 19.34 -21.12
CA SER A 104 10.26 19.06 -21.88
C SER A 104 9.56 17.77 -21.49
N ILE A 105 8.23 17.83 -21.35
CA ILE A 105 7.32 16.70 -21.16
C ILE A 105 7.53 15.70 -22.32
N VAL A 106 8.20 14.59 -22.01
CA VAL A 106 8.11 13.34 -22.76
C VAL A 106 7.23 12.46 -21.89
N GLU A 107 5.95 12.33 -22.24
CA GLU A 107 5.04 11.38 -21.59
C GLU A 107 5.65 9.98 -21.73
N ASN A 108 6.16 9.43 -20.64
CA ASN A 108 6.79 8.12 -20.70
C ASN A 108 5.70 7.03 -20.73
N GLU A 109 5.87 5.98 -21.55
CA GLU A 109 4.93 4.85 -21.61
C GLU A 109 4.63 4.24 -20.22
N GLY A 110 5.58 4.34 -19.29
CA GLY A 110 5.43 3.91 -17.90
C GLY A 110 4.43 4.73 -17.08
N GLU A 111 4.40 6.05 -17.26
CA GLU A 111 3.48 6.96 -16.55
C GLU A 111 2.03 6.68 -16.95
N ASN A 112 1.80 6.54 -18.26
CA ASN A 112 0.52 6.12 -18.83
C ASN A 112 0.05 4.75 -18.28
N GLY A 113 0.98 3.82 -18.07
CA GLY A 113 0.70 2.51 -17.50
C GLY A 113 0.26 2.55 -16.03
N ILE A 114 0.90 3.39 -15.21
CA ILE A 114 0.54 3.58 -13.80
C ILE A 114 -0.86 4.21 -13.70
N ARG A 115 -1.09 5.31 -14.42
CA ARG A 115 -2.37 6.02 -14.42
C ARG A 115 -3.53 5.10 -14.78
N LYS A 116 -3.37 4.33 -15.86
CA LYS A 116 -4.39 3.40 -16.34
C LYS A 116 -4.80 2.38 -15.28
N GLN A 117 -3.85 1.83 -14.53
CA GLN A 117 -4.17 0.86 -13.46
C GLN A 117 -5.05 1.47 -12.36
N PHE A 118 -4.77 2.71 -11.95
CA PHE A 118 -5.57 3.38 -10.93
C PHE A 118 -6.98 3.73 -11.42
N LEU A 119 -7.12 4.18 -12.67
CA LEU A 119 -8.44 4.45 -13.28
C LEU A 119 -9.28 3.18 -13.43
N GLU A 120 -8.67 2.08 -13.90
CA GLU A 120 -9.34 0.78 -14.01
C GLU A 120 -9.80 0.27 -12.63
N ASN A 121 -8.96 0.43 -11.60
CA ASN A 121 -9.33 0.09 -10.23
C ASN A 121 -10.52 0.93 -9.71
N ASP A 122 -10.56 2.23 -10.01
CA ASP A 122 -11.68 3.10 -9.61
C ASP A 122 -13.01 2.60 -10.20
N GLU A 123 -13.02 2.26 -11.49
CA GLU A 123 -14.20 1.69 -12.15
C GLU A 123 -14.62 0.34 -11.56
N ILE A 124 -13.66 -0.55 -11.29
CA ILE A 124 -13.95 -1.85 -10.64
C ILE A 124 -14.53 -1.61 -9.25
N SER A 125 -13.95 -0.70 -8.47
CA SER A 125 -14.37 -0.43 -7.08
C SER A 125 -15.82 0.03 -6.98
N LYS A 126 -16.31 0.81 -7.96
CA LYS A 126 -17.72 1.24 -8.07
C LYS A 126 -18.69 0.07 -8.22
N THR A 127 -18.24 -1.05 -8.80
CA THR A 127 -19.07 -2.24 -9.03
C THR A 127 -19.04 -3.25 -7.89
N LEU A 128 -18.07 -3.14 -6.97
CA LEU A 128 -17.92 -4.06 -5.86
C LEU A 128 -18.92 -3.75 -4.73
N PRO A 129 -19.45 -4.78 -4.05
CA PRO A 129 -20.36 -4.56 -2.94
C PRO A 129 -19.64 -3.81 -1.81
N MET A 130 -20.31 -2.80 -1.23
CA MET A 130 -19.78 -2.08 -0.08
C MET A 130 -19.59 -3.05 1.09
N ILE A 131 -18.36 -3.21 1.54
CA ILE A 131 -18.03 -4.13 2.62
C ILE A 131 -18.40 -3.47 3.95
N THR A 132 -19.31 -4.10 4.68
CA THR A 132 -19.64 -3.73 6.06
C THR A 132 -19.04 -4.75 7.02
N GLU A 133 -17.88 -4.46 7.60
CA GLU A 133 -17.34 -5.27 8.69
C GLU A 133 -18.04 -4.88 9.99
N LYS A 134 -18.69 -5.83 10.68
CA LYS A 134 -19.24 -5.60 12.02
C LYS A 134 -18.07 -5.57 13.02
N LEU A 135 -17.51 -4.38 13.22
CA LEU A 135 -16.40 -4.12 14.15
C LEU A 135 -16.88 -4.29 15.60
N LYS A 136 -16.97 -5.54 16.10
CA LYS A 136 -17.26 -5.82 17.51
C LYS A 136 -16.04 -5.72 18.42
N ASP A 137 -14.83 -5.81 17.85
CA ASP A 137 -13.56 -5.76 18.58
C ASP A 137 -12.58 -4.83 17.85
N ILE A 138 -12.68 -3.53 18.14
CA ILE A 138 -11.74 -2.50 17.66
C ILE A 138 -10.35 -2.87 18.17
N TYR A 139 -9.38 -3.05 17.25
CA TYR A 139 -7.94 -3.31 17.45
C TYR A 139 -7.47 -3.29 18.92
N THR A 140 -7.69 -4.39 19.64
CA THR A 140 -7.04 -4.61 20.93
C THR A 140 -5.84 -5.52 20.71
N SER A 141 -4.64 -4.94 20.77
CA SER A 141 -3.40 -5.71 20.76
C SER A 141 -3.40 -6.64 21.98
N LYS A 142 -3.44 -7.94 21.73
CA LYS A 142 -3.24 -8.95 22.78
C LYS A 142 -1.74 -9.22 22.89
N PRO A 143 -1.17 -9.30 24.10
CA PRO A 143 0.21 -9.73 24.27
C PRO A 143 0.35 -11.18 23.80
N TYR A 144 1.38 -11.46 23.00
CA TYR A 144 1.71 -12.80 22.54
C TYR A 144 2.98 -13.31 23.25
N ASN A 145 2.98 -14.60 23.59
CA ASN A 145 4.16 -15.26 24.14
C ASN A 145 5.09 -15.70 23.00
N ILE A 146 6.21 -15.00 22.83
CA ILE A 146 7.19 -15.28 21.77
C ILE A 146 7.82 -16.67 21.94
N SER A 147 8.04 -17.14 23.17
CA SER A 147 8.57 -18.48 23.42
C SER A 147 7.61 -19.57 22.92
N GLU A 148 6.31 -19.37 23.08
CA GLU A 148 5.29 -20.30 22.58
C GLU A 148 5.23 -20.31 21.05
N ILE A 149 5.29 -19.14 20.42
CA ILE A 149 5.36 -19.01 18.95
C ILE A 149 6.61 -19.73 18.43
N SER A 150 7.78 -19.47 19.02
CA SER A 150 9.04 -20.10 18.61
C SER A 150 9.00 -21.63 18.77
N ALA A 151 8.46 -22.11 19.88
CA ALA A 151 8.33 -23.54 20.14
C ALA A 151 7.38 -24.25 19.16
N LYS A 152 6.29 -23.59 18.74
CA LYS A 152 5.39 -24.13 17.70
C LYS A 152 6.00 -24.03 16.31
N PHE A 153 6.65 -22.92 15.98
CA PHE A 153 7.32 -22.71 14.70
C PHE A 153 8.37 -23.80 14.44
N SER A 154 9.21 -24.09 15.44
CA SER A 154 10.27 -25.10 15.37
C SER A 154 9.78 -26.55 15.20
N LYS A 155 8.49 -26.81 15.45
CA LYS A 155 7.87 -28.13 15.26
C LYS A 155 7.25 -28.30 13.86
N THR A 156 7.10 -27.21 13.12
CA THR A 156 6.38 -27.17 11.84
C THR A 156 7.31 -26.87 10.66
N ALA A 157 8.58 -26.53 10.93
CA ALA A 157 9.67 -26.32 9.97
C ALA A 157 10.45 -27.62 9.74
#